data_AF-A0A2N2JG16-F1
#
_entry.id   AF-A0A2N2JG16-F1
#
_cell.length_a   1.000
_cell.length_b   1.000
_cell.length_c   1.000
_cell.angle_alpha   90.00
_cell.angle_beta   90.00
_cell.angle_gamma   90.00
#
_symmetry.space_group_name_H-M   'P 1'
#
loop_
_entity.id
_entity.type
_entity.pdbx_description
1 polymer ?
#
loop_
_entity_poly.entity_id
_entity_poly.type
_entity_poly.pdbx_seq_one_letter_code
_entity_poly.pdbx_strand_id
1 'polypeptide(L)'
;MIWDSYPIEKDGHTHHVAWRVDLFEAAPDRTRPVRIDVTLAVNAPDADGLPEEAENELLVSLREALEYDVVEATDARYVLRVTGAGRQVHTFYAPRTKGFFRKKQTAALAVAAAKELAEEFPHHTLVVEHAEDEEWQRFLDAFPSPDAVQWFADARAVGMLARAGDDLAGPRGVTHWLLFPDEASREQAATSAAAAGFEILERFPLEDAPEHGFALTVRRVEPVVELPILHGAVLTLTGIVEELAGVHHRWEADPSPNAGVVDDDAAGGEDEDEDVSALAGLGAPRDAMSAGVSTNALGALGGMTNAGPRRDEEPK
;
A
#
# COMPACT_ATOMS: atom_id res chain seq x y z
N MET A 1 7.60 14.43 9.84
CA MET A 1 6.66 13.29 9.80
C MET A 1 6.18 13.20 8.36
N ILE A 2 6.30 12.03 7.72
CA ILE A 2 6.03 11.89 6.28
C ILE A 2 4.62 11.35 6.12
N TRP A 3 3.74 12.19 5.58
CA TRP A 3 2.41 11.82 5.15
C TRP A 3 2.39 11.69 3.63
N ASP A 4 1.58 10.77 3.14
CA ASP A 4 1.29 10.61 1.73
C ASP A 4 -0.23 10.45 1.55
N SER A 5 -0.74 10.64 0.33
CA SER A 5 -2.18 10.61 0.06
C SER A 5 -2.53 10.17 -1.36
N TYR A 6 -3.63 9.43 -1.52
CA TYR A 6 -4.24 9.10 -2.81
C TYR A 6 -5.77 9.20 -2.72
N PRO A 7 -6.45 9.49 -3.84
CA PRO A 7 -7.90 9.38 -3.94
C PRO A 7 -8.32 7.90 -4.13
N ILE A 8 -9.48 7.52 -3.59
CA ILE A 8 -10.18 6.27 -3.89
C ILE A 8 -11.63 6.55 -4.21
N GLU A 9 -12.19 5.72 -5.09
CA GLU A 9 -13.63 5.69 -5.33
C GLU A 9 -14.28 4.65 -4.42
N LYS A 10 -15.24 5.06 -3.60
CA LYS A 10 -16.00 4.15 -2.74
C LYS A 10 -17.44 4.63 -2.57
N ASP A 11 -18.39 3.70 -2.72
CA ASP A 11 -19.82 3.96 -2.54
C ASP A 11 -20.36 5.13 -3.38
N GLY A 12 -19.75 5.39 -4.55
CA GLY A 12 -20.13 6.47 -5.45
C GLY A 12 -19.57 7.85 -5.06
N HIS A 13 -18.63 7.91 -4.12
CA HIS A 13 -17.94 9.13 -3.71
C HIS A 13 -16.42 8.98 -3.79
N THR A 14 -15.74 10.05 -4.20
CA THR A 14 -14.30 10.17 -4.06
C THR A 14 -13.95 10.37 -2.58
N HIS A 15 -13.02 9.57 -2.09
CA HIS A 15 -12.43 9.71 -0.77
C HIS A 15 -10.94 9.99 -0.90
N HIS A 16 -10.43 10.95 -0.14
CA HIS A 16 -9.01 11.20 0.00
C HIS A 16 -8.47 10.46 1.22
N VAL A 17 -7.64 9.46 0.95
CA VAL A 17 -6.91 8.72 1.99
C VAL A 17 -5.56 9.38 2.16
N ALA A 18 -5.22 9.73 3.40
CA ALA A 18 -3.88 10.16 3.76
C ALA A 18 -3.36 9.30 4.92
N TRP A 19 -2.11 8.90 4.89
CA TRP A 19 -1.53 8.00 5.89
C TRP A 19 -0.11 8.37 6.28
N ARG A 20 0.33 7.81 7.41
CA ARG A 20 1.71 7.89 7.88
C ARG A 20 2.58 6.84 7.22
N VAL A 21 3.49 7.27 6.35
CA VAL A 21 4.39 6.39 5.61
C VAL A 21 5.33 5.63 6.56
N ASP A 22 5.84 6.33 7.58
CA ASP A 22 6.75 5.75 8.58
C ASP A 22 6.11 4.65 9.44
N LEU A 23 4.80 4.70 9.62
CA LEU A 23 4.07 3.75 10.47
C LEU A 23 3.60 2.52 9.71
N PHE A 24 3.55 2.58 8.39
CA PHE A 24 3.24 1.40 7.59
C PHE A 24 4.28 0.30 7.78
N GLU A 25 5.57 0.63 7.72
CA GLU A 25 6.65 -0.35 7.93
C GLU A 25 6.66 -0.96 9.34
N ALA A 26 6.14 -0.22 10.33
CA ALA A 26 6.07 -0.64 11.72
C ALA A 26 4.75 -1.34 12.09
N ALA A 27 3.79 -1.41 11.16
CA ALA A 27 2.49 -2.01 11.40
C ALA A 27 2.52 -3.55 11.22
N PRO A 28 1.77 -4.30 12.04
CA PRO A 28 1.07 -3.85 13.23
C PRO A 28 2.02 -3.67 14.43
N ASP A 29 1.87 -2.55 15.17
CA ASP A 29 2.46 -2.43 16.51
C ASP A 29 1.52 -3.09 17.53
N ARG A 30 1.82 -4.35 17.87
CA ARG A 30 1.04 -5.14 18.84
C ARG A 30 1.02 -4.55 20.26
N THR A 31 1.87 -3.58 20.57
CA THR A 31 1.78 -2.84 21.85
C THR A 31 0.65 -1.81 21.85
N ARG A 32 0.05 -1.53 20.67
CA ARG A 32 -1.05 -0.59 20.45
C ARG A 32 -2.23 -1.27 19.75
N PRO A 33 -2.94 -2.18 20.44
CA PRO A 33 -4.00 -2.98 19.82
C PRO A 33 -5.36 -2.28 19.74
N VAL A 34 -5.50 -1.09 20.35
CA VAL A 34 -6.80 -0.40 20.40
C VAL A 34 -6.86 0.63 19.30
N ARG A 35 -7.76 0.42 18.35
CA ARG A 35 -8.12 1.41 17.35
C ARG A 35 -9.05 2.44 17.93
N ILE A 36 -8.80 3.70 17.64
CA ILE A 36 -9.64 4.84 17.99
C ILE A 36 -9.88 5.64 16.71
N ASP A 37 -11.14 5.76 16.30
CA ASP A 37 -11.55 6.59 15.19
C ASP A 37 -12.24 7.84 15.72
N VAL A 38 -11.77 9.02 15.34
CA VAL A 38 -12.44 10.29 15.61
C VAL A 38 -12.99 10.82 14.29
N THR A 39 -14.31 10.87 14.19
CA THR A 39 -15.03 11.35 13.01
C THR A 39 -15.47 12.78 13.22
N LEU A 40 -15.10 13.64 12.27
CA LEU A 40 -15.55 15.02 12.12
C LEU A 40 -16.59 15.08 11.01
N ALA A 41 -17.70 15.77 11.26
CA ALA A 41 -18.60 16.17 10.20
C ALA A 41 -18.01 17.35 9.41
N VAL A 42 -18.10 17.28 8.08
CA VAL A 42 -17.90 18.43 7.21
C VAL A 42 -19.27 19.12 7.10
N ASN A 43 -19.38 20.35 7.58
CA ASN A 43 -20.65 21.06 7.69
C ASN A 43 -21.14 21.59 6.34
N ALA A 44 -20.23 21.98 5.44
CA ALA A 44 -20.53 22.48 4.10
C ALA A 44 -19.74 21.70 3.04
N PRO A 45 -20.05 20.41 2.82
CA PRO A 45 -19.37 19.62 1.81
C PRO A 45 -19.74 20.06 0.40
N ASP A 46 -18.76 20.05 -0.50
CA ASP A 46 -18.97 20.20 -1.94
C ASP A 46 -19.59 18.93 -2.57
N ALA A 47 -19.67 18.91 -3.90
CA ALA A 47 -20.26 17.78 -4.64
C ALA A 47 -19.52 16.44 -4.41
N ASP A 48 -18.23 16.49 -4.09
CA ASP A 48 -17.37 15.33 -3.85
C ASP A 48 -17.29 14.99 -2.35
N GLY A 49 -17.96 15.77 -1.50
CA GLY A 49 -18.00 15.55 -0.05
C GLY A 49 -16.81 16.16 0.69
N LEU A 50 -16.09 17.10 0.08
CA LEU A 50 -14.91 17.78 0.61
C LEU A 50 -15.26 19.15 1.21
N PRO A 51 -14.51 19.64 2.21
CA PRO A 51 -14.75 20.95 2.81
C PRO A 51 -14.38 22.09 1.86
N GLU A 52 -15.15 23.18 1.90
CA GLU A 52 -14.75 24.46 1.29
C GLU A 52 -13.50 25.04 1.99
N GLU A 53 -12.75 25.93 1.31
CA GLU A 53 -11.46 26.48 1.78
C GLU A 53 -11.50 26.99 3.23
N ALA A 54 -12.51 27.79 3.59
CA ALA A 54 -12.64 28.38 4.93
C ALA A 54 -12.92 27.32 6.01
N GLU A 55 -13.70 26.28 5.68
CA GLU A 55 -13.91 25.15 6.58
C GLU A 55 -12.66 24.28 6.66
N ASN A 56 -11.92 24.13 5.56
CA ASN A 56 -10.68 23.37 5.52
C ASN A 56 -9.61 23.97 6.45
N GLU A 57 -9.46 25.30 6.51
CA GLU A 57 -8.55 25.96 7.47
C GLU A 57 -8.91 25.65 8.94
N LEU A 58 -10.22 25.61 9.25
CA LEU A 58 -10.70 25.24 10.58
C LEU A 58 -10.45 23.76 10.87
N LEU A 59 -10.72 22.87 9.92
CA LEU A 59 -10.47 21.43 10.03
C LEU A 59 -8.97 21.13 10.13
N VAL A 60 -8.10 21.94 9.51
CA VAL A 60 -6.64 21.86 9.69
C VAL A 60 -6.28 22.15 11.14
N SER A 61 -6.79 23.24 11.72
CA SER A 61 -6.53 23.63 13.11
C SER A 61 -7.06 22.59 14.10
N LEU A 62 -8.28 22.10 13.85
CA LEU A 62 -8.92 21.06 14.66
C LEU A 62 -8.12 19.75 14.57
N ARG A 63 -7.65 19.36 13.38
CA ARG A 63 -6.80 18.17 13.20
C ARG A 63 -5.50 18.25 13.99
N GLU A 64 -4.82 19.40 13.97
CA GLU A 64 -3.56 19.57 14.71
C GLU A 64 -3.77 19.46 16.22
N ALA A 65 -4.83 20.09 16.74
CA ALA A 65 -5.22 19.97 18.14
C ALA A 65 -5.63 18.52 18.48
N LEU A 66 -6.41 17.87 17.62
CA LEU A 66 -6.82 16.48 17.78
C LEU A 66 -5.62 15.52 17.81
N GLU A 67 -4.66 15.69 16.90
CA GLU A 67 -3.44 14.89 16.89
C GLU A 67 -2.68 15.08 18.21
N TYR A 68 -2.48 16.31 18.65
CA TYR A 68 -1.79 16.61 19.90
C TYR A 68 -2.51 16.02 21.12
N ASP A 69 -3.78 16.36 21.31
CA ASP A 69 -4.54 16.02 22.52
C ASP A 69 -4.80 14.52 22.64
N VAL A 70 -5.17 13.85 21.54
CA VAL A 70 -5.44 12.40 21.58
C VAL A 70 -4.13 11.64 21.80
N VAL A 71 -3.04 11.99 21.11
CA VAL A 71 -1.74 11.34 21.30
C VAL A 71 -1.24 11.56 22.72
N GLU A 72 -1.29 12.78 23.24
CA GLU A 72 -0.86 13.08 24.60
C GLU A 72 -1.76 12.43 25.65
N ALA A 73 -3.07 12.30 25.42
CA ALA A 73 -3.96 11.62 26.35
C ALA A 73 -3.75 10.09 26.37
N THR A 74 -3.36 9.48 25.25
CA THR A 74 -3.46 8.02 25.06
C THR A 74 -2.13 7.30 24.79
N ASP A 75 -1.06 8.02 24.46
CA ASP A 75 0.17 7.43 23.88
C ASP A 75 -0.08 6.70 22.54
N ALA A 76 -1.10 7.17 21.80
CA ALA A 76 -1.44 6.63 20.50
C ALA A 76 -0.48 7.06 19.40
N ARG A 77 -0.55 6.34 18.28
CA ARG A 77 -0.02 6.75 16.99
C ARG A 77 -1.18 7.20 16.12
N TYR A 78 -1.12 8.41 15.57
CA TYR A 78 -2.04 8.86 14.54
C TYR A 78 -1.58 8.29 13.20
N VAL A 79 -2.39 7.47 12.52
CA VAL A 79 -1.90 6.66 11.38
C VAL A 79 -2.57 6.95 10.04
N LEU A 80 -3.84 7.37 10.07
CA LEU A 80 -4.68 7.42 8.88
C LEU A 80 -5.74 8.52 8.99
N ARG A 81 -5.99 9.17 7.86
CA ARG A 81 -7.08 10.11 7.66
C ARG A 81 -7.83 9.71 6.39
N VAL A 82 -9.16 9.64 6.48
CA VAL A 82 -10.02 9.46 5.30
C VAL A 82 -11.01 10.61 5.25
N THR A 83 -10.98 11.39 4.17
CA THR A 83 -11.92 12.51 3.93
C THR A 83 -12.82 12.18 2.75
N GLY A 84 -14.12 12.41 2.86
CA GLY A 84 -15.06 12.25 1.76
C GLY A 84 -16.46 11.87 2.27
N ALA A 85 -17.46 12.01 1.40
CA ALA A 85 -18.87 11.83 1.76
C ALA A 85 -19.29 12.66 3.00
N GLY A 86 -18.81 13.91 3.10
CA GLY A 86 -19.19 14.85 4.15
C GLY A 86 -18.60 14.57 5.53
N ARG A 87 -17.52 13.78 5.62
CA ARG A 87 -16.85 13.45 6.88
C ARG A 87 -15.34 13.35 6.74
N GLN A 88 -14.64 13.57 7.85
CA GLN A 88 -13.21 13.30 7.99
C GLN A 88 -12.99 12.36 9.18
N VAL A 89 -12.47 11.17 8.91
CA VAL A 89 -12.19 10.15 9.93
C VAL A 89 -10.70 10.11 10.21
N HIS A 90 -10.33 10.30 11.47
CA HIS A 90 -8.95 10.25 11.97
C HIS A 90 -8.76 8.97 12.78
N THR A 91 -7.89 8.07 12.31
CA THR A 91 -7.65 6.78 12.97
C THR A 91 -6.32 6.80 13.72
N PHE A 92 -6.39 6.38 14.97
CA PHE A 92 -5.29 6.26 15.91
C PHE A 92 -5.19 4.84 16.45
N TYR A 93 -3.98 4.39 16.78
CA TYR A 93 -3.75 3.14 17.51
C TYR A 93 -3.08 3.40 18.84
N ALA A 94 -3.69 2.93 19.92
CA ALA A 94 -3.26 3.17 21.30
C ALA A 94 -3.00 1.87 22.06
N PRO A 95 -2.14 1.90 23.11
CA PRO A 95 -2.10 0.82 24.09
C PRO A 95 -3.48 0.63 24.73
N ARG A 96 -3.79 -0.55 25.29
CA ARG A 96 -5.07 -0.78 25.99
C ARG A 96 -5.28 0.18 27.16
N THR A 97 -4.20 0.49 27.87
CA THR A 97 -4.21 1.34 29.05
C THR A 97 -3.03 2.31 29.08
N LYS A 98 -3.23 3.49 29.65
CA LYS A 98 -2.16 4.44 29.99
C LYS A 98 -2.09 4.67 31.50
N GLY A 99 -0.87 4.91 32.00
CA GLY A 99 -0.61 5.26 33.41
C GLY A 99 0.06 4.13 34.21
N PHE A 100 0.98 4.50 35.11
CA PHE A 100 1.80 3.55 35.86
C PHE A 100 1.08 3.01 37.12
N PHE A 101 0.56 3.89 37.97
CA PHE A 101 -0.10 3.51 39.24
C PHE A 101 -1.63 3.38 39.14
N ARG A 102 -2.25 4.06 38.17
CA ARG A 102 -3.69 3.97 37.89
C ARG A 102 -3.88 3.88 36.39
N LYS A 103 -3.94 2.64 35.90
CA LYS A 103 -4.20 2.34 34.50
C LYS A 103 -5.61 2.81 34.15
N LYS A 104 -5.72 3.67 33.14
CA LYS A 104 -6.98 4.09 32.54
C LYS A 104 -7.08 3.53 31.13
N GLN A 105 -8.28 3.14 30.71
CA GLN A 105 -8.54 2.72 29.35
C GLN A 105 -8.27 3.90 28.41
N THR A 106 -7.42 3.72 27.41
CA THR A 106 -7.08 4.78 26.44
C THR A 106 -8.28 5.22 25.63
N ALA A 107 -9.19 4.31 25.28
CA ALA A 107 -10.48 4.64 24.66
C ALA A 107 -11.26 5.70 25.45
N ALA A 108 -11.34 5.56 26.79
CA ALA A 108 -12.03 6.55 27.63
C ALA A 108 -11.28 7.88 27.71
N LEU A 109 -9.95 7.85 27.65
CA LEU A 109 -9.12 9.06 27.59
C LEU A 109 -9.30 9.81 26.26
N ALA A 110 -9.38 9.10 25.14
CA ALA A 110 -9.64 9.69 23.83
C ALA A 110 -11.03 10.34 23.76
N VAL A 111 -12.06 9.68 24.32
CA VAL A 111 -13.41 10.27 24.43
C VAL A 111 -13.37 11.57 25.24
N ALA A 112 -12.61 11.62 26.34
CA ALA A 112 -12.48 12.83 27.14
C ALA A 112 -11.76 13.95 26.37
N ALA A 113 -10.64 13.64 25.71
CA ALA A 113 -9.89 14.61 24.90
C ALA A 113 -10.74 15.17 23.74
N ALA A 114 -11.44 14.31 23.00
CA ALA A 114 -12.32 14.75 21.92
C ALA A 114 -13.49 15.59 22.43
N LYS A 115 -13.98 15.35 23.65
CA LYS A 115 -15.03 16.18 24.26
C LYS A 115 -14.51 17.57 24.61
N GLU A 116 -13.33 17.67 25.21
CA GLU A 116 -12.69 18.96 25.50
C GLU A 116 -12.50 19.75 24.20
N LEU A 117 -12.03 19.09 23.14
CA LEU A 117 -11.89 19.69 21.82
C LEU A 117 -13.23 20.14 21.22
N ALA A 118 -14.30 19.36 21.40
CA ALA A 118 -15.64 19.76 20.94
C ALA A 118 -16.18 21.01 21.67
N GLU A 119 -15.73 21.29 22.90
CA GLU A 119 -16.05 22.53 23.61
C GLU A 119 -15.30 23.74 23.03
N GLU A 120 -14.08 23.55 22.52
CA GLU A 120 -13.29 24.58 21.82
C GLU A 120 -13.81 24.85 20.39
N PHE A 121 -14.37 23.83 19.74
CA PHE A 121 -14.92 23.89 18.39
C PHE A 121 -16.43 23.60 18.38
N PRO A 122 -17.28 24.46 18.98
CA PRO A 122 -18.71 24.18 19.21
C PRO A 122 -19.56 24.07 17.94
N HIS A 123 -18.99 24.43 16.79
CA HIS A 123 -19.63 24.33 15.47
C HIS A 123 -19.26 23.05 14.71
N HIS A 124 -18.46 22.15 15.31
CA HIS A 124 -18.12 20.86 14.71
C HIS A 124 -18.60 19.72 15.60
N THR A 125 -19.12 18.67 14.96
CA THR A 125 -19.50 17.45 15.65
C THR A 125 -18.35 16.46 15.61
N LEU A 126 -17.93 16.01 16.79
CA LEU A 126 -16.93 14.96 16.98
C LEU A 126 -17.62 13.69 17.48
N VAL A 127 -17.36 12.57 16.81
CA VAL A 127 -17.79 11.24 17.24
C VAL A 127 -16.57 10.38 17.42
N VAL A 128 -16.43 9.76 18.59
CA VAL A 128 -15.33 8.82 18.88
C VAL A 128 -15.87 7.41 18.89
N GLU A 129 -15.27 6.56 18.06
CA GLU A 129 -15.48 5.11 18.05
C GLU A 129 -14.17 4.42 18.41
N HIS A 130 -14.25 3.24 19.01
CA HIS A 130 -13.05 2.47 19.32
C HIS A 130 -13.33 0.97 19.24
N ALA A 131 -12.31 0.20 18.87
CA ALA A 131 -12.39 -1.24 18.74
C ALA A 131 -11.04 -1.90 19.05
N GLU A 132 -11.10 -3.20 19.33
CA GLU A 132 -9.92 -4.05 19.29
C GLU A 132 -9.51 -4.30 17.85
N ASP A 133 -8.23 -4.10 17.55
CA ASP A 133 -7.66 -4.27 16.23
C ASP A 133 -6.14 -4.51 16.35
N GLU A 134 -5.78 -5.67 16.92
CA GLU A 134 -4.38 -6.04 17.21
C GLU A 134 -3.50 -6.10 15.95
N GLU A 135 -4.11 -6.42 14.81
CA GLU A 135 -3.44 -6.58 13.52
C GLU A 135 -3.53 -5.32 12.65
N TRP A 136 -4.03 -4.21 13.19
CA TRP A 136 -4.17 -2.93 12.51
C TRP A 136 -4.93 -3.02 11.17
N GLN A 137 -5.95 -3.88 11.11
CA GLN A 137 -6.75 -4.14 9.92
C GLN A 137 -7.37 -2.87 9.37
N ARG A 138 -7.90 -1.96 10.20
CA ARG A 138 -8.46 -0.71 9.69
C ARG A 138 -7.44 0.10 8.89
N PHE A 139 -6.20 0.14 9.36
CA PHE A 139 -5.12 0.85 8.69
C PHE A 139 -4.69 0.13 7.40
N LEU A 140 -4.44 -1.19 7.48
CA LEU A 140 -3.98 -1.99 6.34
C LEU A 140 -5.05 -2.14 5.25
N ASP A 141 -6.33 -2.22 5.61
CA ASP A 141 -7.45 -2.32 4.66
C ASP A 141 -7.78 -0.97 4.00
N ALA A 142 -7.24 0.14 4.50
CA ALA A 142 -7.39 1.44 3.83
C ALA A 142 -6.65 1.47 2.48
N PHE A 143 -5.72 0.54 2.28
CA PHE A 143 -4.95 0.40 1.05
C PHE A 143 -5.63 -0.59 0.10
N PRO A 144 -6.13 -0.11 -1.05
CA PRO A 144 -6.83 -0.97 -2.00
C PRO A 144 -5.81 -1.85 -2.73
N SER A 145 -5.96 -3.18 -2.64
CA SER A 145 -5.37 -4.16 -3.57
C SER A 145 -3.86 -4.47 -3.40
N PRO A 146 -3.33 -5.52 -4.08
CA PRO A 146 -1.90 -5.78 -4.27
C PRO A 146 -1.05 -4.56 -4.64
N ASP A 147 -1.67 -3.54 -5.25
CA ASP A 147 -1.07 -2.23 -5.54
C ASP A 147 -0.53 -1.57 -4.27
N ALA A 148 -1.22 -1.74 -3.13
CA ALA A 148 -0.74 -1.30 -1.83
C ALA A 148 0.60 -1.96 -1.47
N VAL A 149 0.66 -3.29 -1.53
CA VAL A 149 1.88 -4.05 -1.21
C VAL A 149 3.02 -3.62 -2.13
N GLN A 150 2.74 -3.44 -3.42
CA GLN A 150 3.70 -2.95 -4.39
C GLN A 150 4.13 -1.51 -4.09
N TRP A 151 3.20 -0.63 -3.73
CA TRP A 151 3.47 0.75 -3.30
C TRP A 151 4.46 0.78 -2.14
N PHE A 152 4.35 -0.14 -1.19
CA PHE A 152 5.29 -0.22 -0.07
C PHE A 152 6.65 -0.79 -0.44
N ALA A 153 6.69 -1.77 -1.35
CA ALA A 153 7.95 -2.26 -1.90
C ALA A 153 8.69 -1.11 -2.62
N ASP A 154 7.96 -0.33 -3.41
CA ASP A 154 8.48 0.83 -4.14
C ASP A 154 8.91 1.95 -3.18
N ALA A 155 8.09 2.26 -2.17
CA ALA A 155 8.39 3.26 -1.14
C ALA A 155 9.66 2.90 -0.36
N ARG A 156 9.84 1.61 -0.03
CA ARG A 156 11.04 1.11 0.64
C ARG A 156 12.27 1.25 -0.25
N ALA A 157 12.17 0.89 -1.53
CA ALA A 157 13.27 1.05 -2.49
C ALA A 157 13.70 2.51 -2.61
N VAL A 158 12.75 3.43 -2.79
CA VAL A 158 13.00 4.88 -2.84
C VAL A 158 13.60 5.39 -1.52
N GLY A 159 13.05 4.93 -0.39
CA GLY A 159 13.56 5.28 0.94
C GLY A 159 14.99 4.81 1.20
N MET A 160 15.37 3.64 0.68
CA MET A 160 16.76 3.14 0.76
C MET A 160 17.72 4.00 -0.07
N LEU A 161 17.33 4.39 -1.29
CA LEU A 161 18.11 5.31 -2.11
C LEU A 161 18.34 6.65 -1.39
N ALA A 162 17.27 7.24 -0.84
CA ALA A 162 17.38 8.49 -0.08
C ALA A 162 18.29 8.36 1.16
N ARG A 163 18.17 7.25 1.92
CA ARG A 163 19.01 7.00 3.10
C ARG A 163 20.48 6.78 2.75
N ALA A 164 20.75 6.25 1.56
CA ALA A 164 22.11 6.11 1.02
C ALA A 164 22.71 7.44 0.52
N GLY A 165 21.94 8.53 0.56
CA GLY A 165 22.38 9.85 0.10
C GLY A 165 22.24 10.06 -1.41
N ASP A 166 21.48 9.21 -2.09
CA ASP A 166 21.22 9.35 -3.53
C ASP A 166 20.36 10.59 -3.82
N ASP A 167 20.69 11.31 -4.90
CA ASP A 167 19.93 12.49 -5.33
C ASP A 167 18.73 12.04 -6.16
N LEU A 168 17.52 12.24 -5.63
CA LEU A 168 16.25 11.78 -6.22
C LEU A 168 15.66 12.73 -7.28
N ALA A 169 16.20 13.94 -7.43
CA ALA A 169 15.61 14.99 -8.26
C ALA A 169 16.05 14.98 -9.74
N GLY A 170 17.05 14.15 -10.09
CA GLY A 170 17.59 14.05 -11.45
C GLY A 170 16.95 12.93 -12.27
N PRO A 171 16.92 13.08 -13.62
CA PRO A 171 16.43 12.05 -14.52
C PRO A 171 17.35 10.83 -14.48
N ARG A 172 16.77 9.63 -14.42
CA ARG A 172 17.53 8.38 -14.43
C ARG A 172 16.79 7.25 -15.10
N GLY A 173 17.55 6.29 -15.62
CA GLY A 173 16.98 5.07 -16.14
C GLY A 173 16.46 4.19 -15.01
N VAL A 174 15.28 3.65 -15.22
CA VAL A 174 14.65 2.67 -14.34
C VAL A 174 14.44 1.41 -15.16
N THR A 175 15.09 0.34 -14.73
CA THR A 175 15.09 -0.96 -15.40
C THR A 175 14.14 -1.90 -14.68
N HIS A 176 13.35 -2.66 -15.43
CA HIS A 176 12.38 -3.63 -14.93
C HIS A 176 12.62 -4.99 -15.56
N TRP A 177 12.38 -6.03 -14.76
CA TRP A 177 12.47 -7.44 -15.18
C TRP A 177 11.11 -8.09 -15.12
N LEU A 178 10.69 -8.65 -16.25
CA LEU A 178 9.39 -9.26 -16.46
C LEU A 178 9.57 -10.72 -16.86
N LEU A 179 8.77 -11.61 -16.28
CA LEU A 179 8.87 -13.05 -16.46
C LEU A 179 7.58 -13.61 -17.07
N PHE A 180 7.70 -14.56 -17.99
CA PHE A 180 6.58 -15.10 -18.76
C PHE A 180 6.66 -16.62 -18.91
N PRO A 181 5.50 -17.31 -19.01
CA PRO A 181 5.45 -18.76 -19.18
C PRO A 181 5.90 -19.20 -20.58
N ASP A 182 5.72 -18.35 -21.59
CA ASP A 182 6.07 -18.66 -22.98
C ASP A 182 6.61 -17.46 -23.77
N GLU A 183 7.27 -17.76 -24.89
CA GLU A 183 7.86 -16.75 -25.78
C GLU A 183 6.83 -15.82 -26.42
N ALA A 184 5.63 -16.31 -26.73
CA ALA A 184 4.59 -15.51 -27.36
C ALA A 184 4.11 -14.39 -26.43
N SER A 185 3.90 -14.72 -25.15
CA SER A 185 3.56 -13.80 -24.07
C SER A 185 4.65 -12.74 -23.90
N ARG A 186 5.93 -13.14 -23.91
CA ARG A 186 7.07 -12.20 -23.86
C ARG A 186 7.05 -11.21 -25.02
N GLU A 187 6.84 -11.67 -26.26
CA GLU A 187 6.83 -10.77 -27.44
C GLU A 187 5.63 -9.83 -27.46
N GLN A 188 4.46 -10.30 -27.01
CA GLN A 188 3.29 -9.45 -26.84
C GLN A 188 3.55 -8.37 -25.78
N ALA A 189 4.13 -8.75 -24.64
CA ALA A 189 4.51 -7.80 -23.60
C ALA A 189 5.54 -6.78 -24.07
N ALA A 190 6.55 -7.20 -24.86
CA ALA A 190 7.54 -6.28 -25.43
C ALA A 190 6.89 -5.22 -26.34
N THR A 191 5.86 -5.60 -27.09
CA THR A 191 5.10 -4.67 -27.93
C THR A 191 4.30 -3.69 -27.08
N SER A 192 3.58 -4.18 -26.05
CA SER A 192 2.80 -3.33 -25.13
C SER A 192 3.67 -2.38 -24.31
N ALA A 193 4.81 -2.86 -23.80
CA ALA A 193 5.76 -2.05 -23.04
C ALA A 193 6.39 -0.95 -23.90
N ALA A 194 6.77 -1.26 -25.14
CA ALA A 194 7.27 -0.25 -26.09
C ALA A 194 6.22 0.83 -26.39
N ALA A 195 4.95 0.44 -26.55
CA ALA A 195 3.85 1.39 -26.72
C ALA A 195 3.61 2.26 -25.47
N ALA A 196 3.90 1.74 -24.27
CA ALA A 196 3.88 2.47 -23.00
C ALA A 196 5.15 3.31 -22.73
N GLY A 197 6.06 3.42 -23.71
CA GLY A 197 7.24 4.27 -23.65
C GLY A 197 8.48 3.64 -23.00
N PHE A 198 8.50 2.32 -22.83
CA PHE A 198 9.68 1.60 -22.37
C PHE A 198 10.58 1.19 -23.54
N GLU A 199 11.88 1.36 -23.37
CA GLU A 199 12.91 0.76 -24.22
C GLU A 199 13.05 -0.74 -23.88
N ILE A 200 13.15 -1.59 -24.91
CA ILE A 200 13.41 -3.01 -24.71
C ILE A 200 14.92 -3.25 -24.73
N LEU A 201 15.48 -3.70 -23.62
CA LEU A 201 16.91 -3.96 -23.50
C LEU A 201 17.25 -5.38 -23.94
N GLU A 202 16.61 -6.39 -23.32
CA GLU A 202 17.00 -7.78 -23.49
C GLU A 202 15.81 -8.73 -23.51
N ARG A 203 15.99 -9.86 -24.20
CA ARG A 203 15.06 -10.99 -24.27
C ARG A 203 15.87 -12.27 -24.13
N PHE A 204 15.56 -13.10 -23.15
CA PHE A 204 16.29 -14.36 -22.96
C PHE A 204 15.42 -15.43 -22.31
N PRO A 205 15.68 -16.73 -22.60
CA PRO A 205 15.08 -17.82 -21.87
C PRO A 205 15.72 -17.98 -20.47
N LEU A 206 14.97 -18.55 -19.54
CA LEU A 206 15.40 -18.94 -18.20
C LEU A 206 15.29 -20.46 -18.08
N GLU A 207 16.42 -21.15 -18.11
CA GLU A 207 16.46 -22.63 -18.09
C GLU A 207 16.00 -23.21 -16.74
N ASP A 208 16.21 -22.46 -15.64
CA ASP A 208 15.91 -22.90 -14.27
C ASP A 208 14.54 -22.43 -13.74
N ALA A 209 13.70 -21.83 -14.58
CA ALA A 209 12.39 -21.28 -14.20
C ALA A 209 11.24 -21.94 -14.97
N PRO A 210 10.85 -23.18 -14.64
CA PRO A 210 9.92 -23.97 -15.47
C PRO A 210 8.51 -23.38 -15.61
N GLU A 211 8.06 -22.56 -14.66
CA GLU A 211 6.76 -21.87 -14.74
C GLU A 211 6.84 -20.52 -15.47
N HIS A 212 8.03 -19.90 -15.54
CA HIS A 212 8.25 -18.58 -16.16
C HIS A 212 9.60 -18.56 -16.92
N GLY A 213 9.74 -19.44 -17.91
CA GLY A 213 11.00 -19.71 -18.60
C GLY A 213 11.44 -18.64 -19.60
N PHE A 214 10.78 -17.48 -19.64
CA PHE A 214 11.08 -16.42 -20.60
C PHE A 214 11.12 -15.06 -19.89
N ALA A 215 12.23 -14.34 -20.05
CA ALA A 215 12.45 -13.04 -19.42
C ALA A 215 12.52 -11.91 -20.46
N LEU A 216 12.04 -10.74 -20.05
CA LEU A 216 12.11 -9.48 -20.77
C LEU A 216 12.64 -8.40 -19.82
N THR A 217 13.70 -7.72 -20.25
CA THR A 217 14.24 -6.55 -19.54
C THR A 217 13.85 -5.29 -20.29
N VAL A 218 13.21 -4.35 -19.60
CA VAL A 218 12.78 -3.06 -20.17
C VAL A 218 13.27 -1.90 -19.33
N ARG A 219 13.44 -0.72 -19.94
CA ARG A 219 13.91 0.48 -19.25
C ARG A 219 13.12 1.71 -19.66
N ARG A 220 12.89 2.63 -18.73
CA ARG A 220 12.39 3.98 -19.05
C ARG A 220 13.17 5.03 -18.28
N VAL A 221 13.43 6.17 -18.90
CA VAL A 221 14.04 7.30 -18.20
C VAL A 221 12.92 8.04 -17.47
N GLU A 222 12.95 7.98 -16.14
CA GLU A 222 12.04 8.76 -15.31
C GLU A 222 12.66 10.14 -15.03
N PRO A 223 11.87 11.23 -15.03
CA PRO A 223 12.39 12.58 -14.83
C PRO A 223 12.89 12.82 -13.41
N VAL A 224 12.31 12.12 -12.44
CA VAL A 224 12.67 12.11 -11.01
C VAL A 224 12.40 10.71 -10.46
N VAL A 225 13.10 10.32 -9.39
CA VAL A 225 12.79 9.10 -8.64
C VAL A 225 11.94 9.44 -7.43
N GLU A 226 10.67 9.65 -7.73
CA GLU A 226 9.63 9.84 -6.73
C GLU A 226 8.63 8.69 -6.82
N LEU A 227 8.08 8.35 -5.65
CA LEU A 227 7.23 7.18 -5.48
C LEU A 227 6.03 7.16 -6.43
N PRO A 228 5.24 8.24 -6.63
CA PRO A 228 4.08 8.18 -7.53
C PRO A 228 4.44 7.86 -8.98
N ILE A 229 5.61 8.32 -9.45
CA ILE A 229 6.08 8.11 -10.82
C ILE A 229 6.53 6.66 -11.02
N LEU A 230 7.39 6.18 -10.10
CA LEU A 230 7.88 4.82 -10.15
C LEU A 230 6.77 3.80 -9.98
N HIS A 231 5.89 4.03 -9.00
CA HIS A 231 4.77 3.14 -8.78
C HIS A 231 3.84 3.09 -9.99
N GLY A 232 3.55 4.23 -10.63
CA GLY A 232 2.79 4.26 -11.88
C GLY A 232 3.44 3.45 -13.01
N ALA A 233 4.76 3.50 -13.12
CA ALA A 233 5.52 2.67 -14.06
C ALA A 233 5.37 1.16 -13.75
N VAL A 234 5.50 0.80 -12.47
CA VAL A 234 5.34 -0.57 -12.00
C VAL A 234 3.93 -1.08 -12.29
N LEU A 235 2.88 -0.34 -11.90
CA LEU A 235 1.49 -0.75 -12.17
C LEU A 235 1.20 -0.92 -13.65
N THR A 236 1.73 -0.03 -14.50
CA THR A 236 1.59 -0.16 -15.96
C THR A 236 2.13 -1.49 -16.45
N LEU A 237 3.34 -1.87 -16.00
CA LEU A 237 3.97 -3.14 -16.38
C LEU A 237 3.29 -4.34 -15.74
N THR A 238 2.86 -4.24 -14.47
CA THR A 238 2.11 -5.29 -13.77
C THR A 238 0.82 -5.62 -14.51
N GLY A 239 0.05 -4.61 -14.93
CA GLY A 239 -1.15 -4.83 -15.74
C GLY A 239 -0.86 -5.55 -17.07
N ILE A 240 0.22 -5.16 -17.76
CA ILE A 240 0.64 -5.81 -19.01
C ILE A 240 1.00 -7.29 -18.78
N VAL A 241 1.75 -7.60 -17.72
CA VAL A 241 2.20 -8.99 -17.49
C VAL A 241 1.09 -9.88 -16.98
N GLU A 242 0.19 -9.37 -16.12
CA GLU A 242 -0.93 -10.16 -15.59
C GLU A 242 -1.88 -10.63 -16.68
N GLU A 243 -2.17 -9.79 -17.69
CA GLU A 243 -2.97 -10.17 -18.87
C GLU A 243 -2.35 -11.32 -19.67
N LEU A 244 -1.04 -11.52 -19.52
CA LEU A 244 -0.23 -12.50 -20.25
C LEU A 244 0.27 -13.64 -19.34
N ALA A 245 -0.36 -13.80 -18.17
CA ALA A 245 0.02 -14.77 -17.14
C ALA A 245 1.52 -14.70 -16.75
N GLY A 246 2.12 -13.51 -16.89
CA GLY A 246 3.47 -13.20 -16.47
C GLY A 246 3.52 -12.51 -15.12
N VAL A 247 4.74 -12.22 -14.66
CA VAL A 247 5.02 -11.64 -13.35
C VAL A 247 6.00 -10.47 -13.50
N HIS A 248 5.69 -9.36 -12.84
CA HIS A 248 6.64 -8.27 -12.62
C HIS A 248 7.56 -8.68 -11.47
N HIS A 249 8.84 -8.87 -11.75
CA HIS A 249 9.75 -9.46 -10.77
C HIS A 249 10.40 -8.42 -9.87
N ARG A 250 10.97 -7.37 -10.46
CA ARG A 250 11.65 -6.29 -9.74
C ARG A 250 11.89 -5.07 -10.64
N TRP A 251 12.33 -3.99 -10.01
CA TRP A 251 12.89 -2.83 -10.69
C TRP A 251 14.12 -2.30 -9.97
N GLU A 252 14.98 -1.61 -10.70
CA GLU A 252 16.18 -0.95 -10.20
C GLU A 252 16.32 0.41 -10.89
N ALA A 253 16.79 1.40 -10.13
CA ALA A 253 17.16 2.70 -10.68
C ALA A 253 18.67 2.77 -10.87
N ASP A 254 19.11 3.39 -11.96
CA ASP A 254 20.51 3.76 -12.12
C ASP A 254 20.95 4.69 -10.98
N PRO A 255 22.23 4.64 -10.56
CA PRO A 255 22.78 5.61 -9.61
C PRO A 255 22.56 7.05 -10.09
N SER A 256 22.37 8.00 -9.17
CA SER A 256 22.28 9.39 -9.57
C SER A 256 23.53 9.81 -10.35
N PRO A 257 23.39 10.54 -11.47
CA PRO A 257 24.53 11.13 -12.17
C PRO A 257 25.30 12.16 -11.31
N ASN A 258 24.71 12.60 -10.19
CA ASN A 258 25.32 13.47 -9.18
C ASN A 258 25.78 12.72 -7.93
N ALA A 259 25.73 11.37 -7.90
CA ALA A 259 26.28 10.60 -6.80
C ALA A 259 27.77 10.93 -6.69
N GLY A 260 28.13 11.69 -5.65
CA GLY A 260 29.50 12.10 -5.43
C GLY A 260 30.40 10.88 -5.42
N VAL A 261 31.49 10.94 -6.18
CA VAL A 261 32.62 10.02 -6.04
C VAL A 261 32.97 10.01 -4.56
N VAL A 262 32.65 8.92 -3.87
CA VAL A 262 33.26 8.64 -2.58
C VAL A 262 34.70 8.33 -2.94
N ASP A 263 35.63 9.20 -2.53
CA ASP A 263 37.07 9.00 -2.75
C ASP A 263 37.46 7.60 -2.24
N ASP A 264 37.66 6.69 -3.18
CA ASP A 264 38.11 5.32 -2.93
C ASP A 264 39.64 5.32 -2.88
N ASP A 265 40.17 6.01 -1.87
CA ASP A 265 41.61 6.13 -1.62
C ASP A 265 41.98 5.41 -0.32
N ALA A 266 41.57 4.14 -0.18
CA ALA A 266 42.20 3.20 0.76
C ALA A 266 41.82 1.72 0.50
N ALA A 267 42.43 1.09 -0.51
CA ALA A 267 43.15 -0.19 -0.39
C ALA A 267 43.26 -0.87 -1.76
N GLY A 268 44.49 -1.03 -2.24
CA GLY A 268 44.78 -1.83 -3.42
C GLY A 268 44.52 -3.33 -3.22
N GLY A 269 44.15 -3.99 -4.32
CA GLY A 269 44.04 -5.44 -4.40
C GLY A 269 43.40 -5.88 -5.72
N GLU A 270 44.26 -6.06 -6.73
CA GLU A 270 44.23 -6.98 -7.88
C GLU A 270 42.89 -7.41 -8.52
N ASP A 271 42.86 -7.27 -9.85
CA ASP A 271 41.86 -7.76 -10.80
C ASP A 271 41.53 -9.26 -10.64
N GLU A 272 40.24 -9.62 -10.62
CA GLU A 272 39.74 -10.88 -11.18
C GLU A 272 38.38 -10.67 -11.86
N ASP A 273 38.25 -11.23 -13.06
CA ASP A 273 37.04 -11.24 -13.90
C ASP A 273 35.82 -11.80 -13.15
N GLU A 274 34.74 -11.00 -12.97
CA GLU A 274 33.49 -11.48 -12.40
C GLU A 274 32.50 -11.98 -13.47
N ASP A 275 32.18 -13.26 -13.28
CA ASP A 275 31.38 -14.18 -14.05
C ASP A 275 29.87 -13.84 -13.98
N VAL A 276 29.18 -13.97 -15.11
CA VAL A 276 27.76 -13.59 -15.32
C VAL A 276 26.78 -14.63 -14.73
N SER A 277 27.19 -15.37 -13.70
CA SER A 277 26.49 -16.53 -13.14
C SER A 277 25.59 -16.22 -11.92
N ALA A 278 25.37 -14.94 -11.58
CA ALA A 278 24.58 -14.53 -10.41
C ALA A 278 23.05 -14.53 -10.59
N LEU A 279 22.51 -15.02 -11.71
CA LEU A 279 21.06 -15.14 -11.92
C LEU A 279 20.42 -16.38 -11.23
N ALA A 280 21.22 -17.28 -10.63
CA ALA A 280 20.74 -18.51 -9.98
C ALA A 280 20.78 -18.48 -8.43
N GLY A 281 21.08 -17.33 -7.81
CA GLY A 281 21.59 -17.29 -6.43
C GLY A 281 20.71 -16.68 -5.33
N LEU A 282 19.48 -16.24 -5.59
CA LEU A 282 18.59 -15.70 -4.55
C LEU A 282 17.33 -16.55 -4.44
N GLY A 283 17.35 -17.41 -3.43
CA GLY A 283 16.30 -18.36 -3.14
C GLY A 283 14.92 -17.72 -3.00
N ALA A 284 13.92 -18.46 -3.47
CA ALA A 284 12.51 -18.22 -3.19
C ALA A 284 12.28 -17.85 -1.71
N PRO A 285 11.34 -16.94 -1.40
CA PRO A 285 10.88 -16.76 -0.04
C PRO A 285 10.29 -18.09 0.44
N ARG A 286 11.01 -18.77 1.34
CA ARG A 286 10.48 -19.87 2.13
C ARG A 286 9.52 -19.29 3.16
N ASP A 287 8.35 -19.92 3.22
CA ASP A 287 7.29 -19.81 4.22
C ASP A 287 6.39 -18.55 4.17
N ALA A 288 5.46 -18.54 3.20
CA ALA A 288 4.09 -18.08 3.45
C ALA A 288 3.21 -19.32 3.68
N MET A 289 2.57 -19.36 4.85
CA MET A 289 1.79 -20.49 5.35
C MET A 289 0.73 -20.99 4.36
N SER A 290 0.64 -22.31 4.26
CA SER A 290 -0.45 -23.02 3.60
C SER A 290 -1.78 -22.74 4.31
N ALA A 291 -2.78 -22.23 3.60
CA ALA A 291 -4.18 -22.44 3.93
C ALA A 291 -4.74 -23.41 2.88
N GLY A 292 -4.93 -24.67 3.29
CA GLY A 292 -5.34 -25.75 2.41
C GLY A 292 -6.74 -25.56 1.86
N VAL A 293 -6.87 -25.61 0.53
CA VAL A 293 -8.11 -25.99 -0.13
C VAL A 293 -8.11 -27.50 -0.24
N SER A 294 -8.88 -28.16 0.63
CA SER A 294 -9.12 -29.59 0.57
C SER A 294 -10.14 -29.89 -0.53
N THR A 295 -9.66 -30.36 -1.68
CA THR A 295 -10.47 -31.10 -2.66
C THR A 295 -10.53 -32.58 -2.29
N ASN A 296 -11.74 -33.08 -2.05
CA ASN A 296 -12.22 -34.45 -2.25
C ASN A 296 -13.76 -34.37 -2.15
N ALA A 297 -14.59 -34.99 -3.00
CA ALA A 297 -14.40 -36.23 -3.74
C ALA A 297 -15.31 -36.30 -4.99
N LEU A 298 -14.85 -37.11 -5.95
CA LEU A 298 -15.59 -37.67 -7.07
C LEU A 298 -16.91 -38.35 -6.65
N GLY A 299 -17.87 -38.36 -7.57
CA GLY A 299 -19.01 -39.27 -7.53
C GLY A 299 -19.96 -39.10 -8.71
N ALA A 300 -19.57 -39.60 -9.89
CA ALA A 300 -20.46 -39.77 -11.04
C ALA A 300 -21.60 -40.76 -10.70
N LEU A 301 -22.79 -40.54 -11.25
CA LEU A 301 -23.57 -41.51 -12.05
C LEU A 301 -24.97 -40.97 -12.37
N GLY A 302 -25.45 -41.30 -13.57
CA GLY A 302 -26.66 -40.73 -14.17
C GLY A 302 -27.97 -41.31 -13.63
N GLY A 303 -29.09 -40.84 -14.19
CA GLY A 303 -30.39 -41.48 -13.96
C GLY A 303 -31.59 -40.56 -14.16
N MET A 304 -32.20 -40.66 -15.34
CA MET A 304 -33.53 -40.12 -15.64
C MET A 304 -34.59 -40.67 -14.66
N THR A 305 -35.60 -39.87 -14.28
CA THR A 305 -37.05 -40.14 -14.47
C THR A 305 -37.95 -39.21 -13.63
N ASN A 306 -38.70 -38.37 -14.34
CA ASN A 306 -40.15 -38.17 -14.28
C ASN A 306 -40.93 -38.40 -12.95
N ALA A 307 -41.57 -37.34 -12.41
CA ALA A 307 -42.95 -37.38 -11.89
C ALA A 307 -43.46 -35.96 -11.60
N GLY A 308 -44.65 -35.64 -12.14
CA GLY A 308 -45.34 -34.36 -12.06
C GLY A 308 -46.05 -34.03 -10.72
N PRO A 309 -46.96 -33.03 -10.71
CA PRO A 309 -47.09 -32.08 -9.60
C PRO A 309 -48.31 -32.32 -8.69
N ARG A 310 -48.23 -31.85 -7.43
CA ARG A 310 -49.35 -31.47 -6.55
C ARG A 310 -48.85 -30.32 -5.63
N ARG A 311 -49.36 -29.09 -5.77
CA ARG A 311 -50.58 -28.53 -5.14
C ARG A 311 -50.48 -28.46 -3.61
N ASP A 312 -50.43 -27.24 -3.07
CA ASP A 312 -51.39 -26.63 -2.15
C ASP A 312 -50.71 -25.43 -1.43
N GLU A 313 -51.09 -24.20 -1.78
CA GLU A 313 -52.01 -23.31 -1.02
C GLU A 313 -51.30 -22.50 0.08
N GLU A 314 -51.00 -21.24 -0.26
CA GLU A 314 -50.98 -20.07 0.66
C GLU A 314 -52.41 -19.82 1.22
N PRO A 315 -52.63 -18.81 2.09
CA PRO A 315 -51.98 -18.51 3.36
C PRO A 315 -53.06 -18.23 4.45
N LYS A 316 -52.62 -18.02 5.70
CA LYS A 316 -53.23 -17.04 6.63
C LYS A 316 -52.23 -16.66 7.72
#